data_AF-A0A9P4GF77-F1
#
_entry.id   AF-A0A9P4GF77-F1
#
_cell.length_a   1.000
_cell.length_b   1.000
_cell.length_c   1.000
_cell.angle_alpha   90.00
_cell.angle_beta   90.00
_cell.angle_gamma   90.00
#
_symmetry.space_group_name_H-M   'P 1'
#
loop_
_entity.id
_entity.type
_entity.pdbx_description
1 polymer ?
#
loop_
_entity_poly.entity_id
_entity_poly.type
_entity_poly.pdbx_seq_one_letter_code
_entity_poly.pdbx_strand_id
1 'polypeptide(L)'
;MDATLTAQAAWREALPLLGTKYRFVTHGILAIASLHLSRLAGTEKEQQMYQDIAATQMNTGLTQYRVEVQNMTTKNAEALFAFSTTTTTFVLHTAGAECEATLRSIRRHDLSIEETLGSISALSKAICRILRSIRGVLVIIVPCWDCIYNGPLRPITDREWWPAPVPVTAEELDENRKLQRLETMWSRHGRNYNYSFHTLRHALKDLREAFALVSRLRCLAQSGDTRCATSFDWTSVFSWPVQLSLEFMALLEQRCMEAWVLIAHYAILLSRVTGVMWLDGLAANLIATAALVIGEDNWAWVEWPATATNMDLTFLRNLAKPSPQTHTSMRETTAERPTESLQADSDSSRS
;
A
#
# COMPACT_ATOMS: atom_id res chain seq x y z
N MET A 1 4.02 19.42 24.73
CA MET A 1 2.86 18.52 24.89
C MET A 1 2.97 17.46 23.81
N ASP A 2 2.84 16.18 24.14
CA ASP A 2 3.07 15.09 23.18
C ASP A 2 2.07 15.17 22.00
N ALA A 3 2.59 15.25 20.78
CA ALA A 3 1.79 15.41 19.56
C ALA A 3 0.74 14.31 19.41
N THR A 4 1.08 13.07 19.78
CA THR A 4 0.14 11.93 19.71
C THR A 4 -1.01 12.08 20.70
N LEU A 5 -0.75 12.55 21.92
CA LEU A 5 -1.80 12.82 22.91
C LEU A 5 -2.73 13.94 22.45
N THR A 6 -2.16 14.98 21.80
CA THR A 6 -2.96 16.08 21.25
C THR A 6 -3.85 15.61 20.10
N ALA A 7 -3.35 14.73 19.22
CA ALA A 7 -4.11 14.13 18.13
C ALA A 7 -5.24 13.21 18.66
N GLN A 8 -4.97 12.42 19.69
CA GLN A 8 -5.98 11.58 20.34
C GLN A 8 -7.09 12.41 20.98
N ALA A 9 -6.73 13.49 21.69
CA ALA A 9 -7.70 14.41 22.28
C ALA A 9 -8.57 15.08 21.21
N ALA A 10 -7.96 15.53 20.11
CA ALA A 10 -8.68 16.12 18.98
C ALA A 10 -9.72 15.14 18.40
N TRP A 11 -9.36 13.87 18.18
CA TRP A 11 -10.33 12.86 17.73
C TRP A 11 -11.46 12.65 18.74
N ARG A 12 -11.13 12.53 20.03
CA ARG A 12 -12.12 12.28 21.10
C ARG A 12 -13.14 13.41 21.23
N GLU A 13 -12.74 14.65 20.99
CA GLU A 13 -13.59 15.83 21.18
C GLU A 13 -14.31 16.24 19.89
N ALA A 14 -13.62 16.24 18.74
CA ALA A 14 -14.17 16.72 17.49
C ALA A 14 -15.15 15.72 16.84
N LEU A 15 -14.86 14.40 16.86
CA LEU A 15 -15.71 13.41 16.18
C LEU A 15 -17.16 13.40 16.68
N PRO A 16 -17.44 13.36 17.99
CA PRO A 16 -18.82 13.39 18.48
C PRO A 16 -19.57 14.65 18.06
N LEU A 17 -18.91 15.83 18.15
CA LEU A 17 -19.50 17.10 17.75
C LEU A 17 -19.82 17.12 16.25
N LEU A 18 -18.90 16.68 15.40
CA LEU A 18 -19.14 16.51 13.96
C LEU A 18 -20.26 15.51 13.71
N GLY A 19 -20.35 14.43 14.48
CA GLY A 19 -21.42 13.42 14.41
C GLY A 19 -22.81 13.99 14.66
N THR A 20 -22.96 14.93 15.61
CA THR A 20 -24.25 15.58 15.87
C THR A 20 -24.74 16.43 14.69
N LYS A 21 -23.81 16.98 13.90
CA LYS A 21 -24.11 17.85 12.75
C LYS A 21 -24.20 17.09 11.44
N TYR A 22 -23.41 16.02 11.28
CA TYR A 22 -23.28 15.27 10.04
C TYR A 22 -23.55 13.78 10.27
N ARG A 23 -24.71 13.32 9.80
CA ARG A 23 -25.17 11.94 10.02
C ARG A 23 -24.23 10.88 9.47
N PHE A 24 -23.54 11.15 8.36
CA PHE A 24 -22.54 10.24 7.82
C PHE A 24 -21.36 10.03 8.80
N VAL A 25 -20.94 11.05 9.55
CA VAL A 25 -19.91 10.91 10.59
C VAL A 25 -20.39 9.99 11.71
N THR A 26 -21.64 10.13 12.16
CA THR A 26 -22.23 9.22 13.16
C THR A 26 -22.22 7.77 12.67
N HIS A 27 -22.62 7.53 11.42
CA HIS A 27 -22.56 6.21 10.81
C HIS A 27 -21.12 5.65 10.76
N GLY A 28 -20.12 6.50 10.46
CA GLY A 28 -18.71 6.12 10.50
C GLY A 28 -18.25 5.69 11.90
N ILE A 29 -18.58 6.49 12.92
CA ILE A 29 -18.27 6.20 14.33
C ILE A 29 -18.85 4.84 14.74
N LEU A 30 -20.13 4.61 14.44
CA LEU A 30 -20.80 3.34 14.75
C LEU A 30 -20.18 2.17 14.00
N ALA A 31 -19.78 2.35 12.73
CA ALA A 31 -19.12 1.30 11.97
C ALA A 31 -17.80 0.85 12.60
N ILE A 32 -16.94 1.79 13.00
CA ILE A 32 -15.66 1.46 13.66
C ILE A 32 -15.88 0.87 15.05
N ALA A 33 -16.83 1.41 15.82
CA ALA A 33 -17.19 0.86 17.12
C ALA A 33 -17.68 -0.59 17.01
N SER A 34 -18.54 -0.89 16.04
CA SER A 34 -19.00 -2.25 15.76
C SER A 34 -17.87 -3.16 15.27
N LEU A 35 -16.96 -2.70 14.40
CA LEU A 35 -15.77 -3.49 14.04
C LEU A 35 -14.91 -3.81 15.27
N HIS A 36 -14.71 -2.85 16.17
CA HIS A 36 -13.97 -3.09 17.40
C HIS A 36 -14.68 -4.11 18.31
N LEU A 37 -16.00 -3.98 18.50
CA LEU A 37 -16.79 -4.95 19.27
C LEU A 37 -16.74 -6.35 18.63
N SER A 38 -16.70 -6.47 17.31
CA SER A 38 -16.58 -7.77 16.65
C SER A 38 -15.31 -8.54 17.03
N ARG A 39 -14.22 -7.84 17.33
CA ARG A 39 -12.95 -8.45 17.80
C ARG A 39 -12.99 -8.86 19.27
N LEU A 40 -13.82 -8.20 20.07
CA LEU A 40 -14.00 -8.50 21.49
C LEU A 40 -15.11 -9.52 21.75
N ALA A 41 -15.85 -9.91 20.70
CA ALA A 41 -16.93 -10.87 20.79
C ALA A 41 -16.41 -12.21 21.31
N GLY A 42 -17.17 -12.82 22.23
CA GLY A 42 -16.84 -14.13 22.80
C GLY A 42 -17.32 -15.31 21.93
N THR A 43 -18.18 -15.03 20.94
CA THR A 43 -18.78 -16.04 20.06
C THR A 43 -18.71 -15.62 18.60
N GLU A 44 -18.61 -16.59 17.68
CA GLU A 44 -18.62 -16.34 16.23
C GLU A 44 -19.92 -15.64 15.79
N LYS A 45 -21.05 -15.96 16.43
CA LYS A 45 -22.34 -15.33 16.14
C LYS A 45 -22.35 -13.83 16.46
N GLU A 46 -21.83 -13.45 17.63
CA GLU A 46 -21.70 -12.03 18.00
C GLU A 46 -20.70 -11.31 17.11
N GLN A 47 -19.57 -11.96 16.79
CA GLN A 47 -18.58 -11.43 15.86
C GLN A 47 -19.22 -11.10 14.51
N GLN A 48 -19.95 -12.06 13.90
CA GLN A 48 -20.64 -11.86 12.63
C GLN A 48 -21.69 -10.76 12.73
N MET A 49 -22.50 -10.75 13.80
CA MET A 49 -23.52 -9.71 14.02
C MET A 49 -22.90 -8.31 14.03
N TYR A 50 -21.79 -8.11 14.75
CA TYR A 50 -21.12 -6.82 14.80
C TYR A 50 -20.45 -6.44 13.47
N GLN A 51 -19.94 -7.41 12.71
CA GLN A 51 -19.45 -7.17 11.34
C GLN A 51 -20.56 -6.71 10.40
N ASP A 52 -21.74 -7.34 10.46
CA ASP A 52 -22.91 -6.98 9.64
C ASP A 52 -23.41 -5.57 9.99
N ILE A 53 -23.46 -5.23 11.29
CA ILE A 53 -23.77 -3.86 11.74
C ILE A 53 -22.73 -2.89 11.19
N ALA A 54 -21.44 -3.21 11.33
CA ALA A 54 -20.39 -2.32 10.86
C ALA A 54 -20.48 -2.03 9.36
N ALA A 55 -20.70 -3.07 8.55
CA ALA A 55 -20.88 -2.93 7.10
C ALA A 55 -22.12 -2.09 6.76
N THR A 56 -23.25 -2.34 7.45
CA THR A 56 -24.50 -1.58 7.26
C THR A 56 -24.30 -0.10 7.57
N GLN A 57 -23.66 0.22 8.69
CA GLN A 57 -23.38 1.59 9.11
C GLN A 57 -22.44 2.28 8.12
N MET A 58 -21.33 1.63 7.74
CA MET A 58 -20.37 2.20 6.78
C MET A 58 -21.02 2.48 5.42
N ASN A 59 -21.81 1.55 4.88
CA ASN A 59 -22.52 1.73 3.61
C ASN A 59 -23.56 2.86 3.66
N THR A 60 -24.27 2.99 4.78
CA THR A 60 -25.24 4.08 5.00
C THR A 60 -24.54 5.43 5.03
N GLY A 61 -23.43 5.54 5.78
CA GLY A 61 -22.62 6.75 5.83
C GLY A 61 -22.02 7.12 4.46
N LEU A 62 -21.51 6.14 3.72
CA LEU A 62 -20.92 6.34 2.39
C LEU A 62 -21.92 6.94 1.38
N THR A 63 -23.20 6.57 1.47
CA THR A 63 -24.25 7.10 0.60
C THR A 63 -24.38 8.62 0.75
N GLN A 64 -24.41 9.11 1.99
CA GLN A 64 -24.48 10.55 2.28
C GLN A 64 -23.15 11.25 1.99
N TYR A 65 -22.04 10.64 2.40
CA TYR A 65 -20.70 11.18 2.15
C TYR A 65 -20.44 11.45 0.67
N ARG A 66 -20.88 10.56 -0.24
CA ARG A 66 -20.71 10.73 -1.70
C ARG A 66 -21.39 11.98 -2.25
N VAL A 67 -22.51 12.40 -1.66
CA VAL A 67 -23.22 13.64 -2.05
C VAL A 67 -22.51 14.87 -1.49
N GLU A 68 -22.08 14.81 -0.24
CA GLU A 68 -21.40 15.92 0.45
C GLU A 68 -20.02 16.20 -0.14
N VAL A 69 -19.25 15.18 -0.52
CA VAL A 69 -17.90 15.35 -1.08
C VAL A 69 -17.91 16.01 -2.46
N GLN A 70 -18.98 15.87 -3.23
CA GLN A 70 -19.16 16.56 -4.51
C GLN A 70 -19.36 18.08 -4.32
N ASN A 71 -19.84 18.50 -3.15
CA ASN A 71 -20.08 19.89 -2.78
C ASN A 71 -19.21 20.27 -1.58
N MET A 72 -17.91 20.03 -1.69
CA MET A 72 -16.96 20.30 -0.62
C MET A 72 -16.83 21.81 -0.37
N THR A 73 -16.95 22.20 0.89
CA THR A 73 -16.84 23.58 1.37
C THR A 73 -16.04 23.61 2.67
N THR A 74 -15.62 24.80 3.11
CA THR A 74 -14.98 24.97 4.42
C THR A 74 -15.87 24.56 5.60
N LYS A 75 -17.20 24.52 5.43
CA LYS A 75 -18.13 24.15 6.51
C LYS A 75 -18.21 22.65 6.77
N ASN A 76 -18.03 21.82 5.74
CA ASN A 76 -18.13 20.36 5.82
C ASN A 76 -16.78 19.64 5.64
N ALA A 77 -15.70 20.35 5.31
CA ALA A 77 -14.36 19.80 5.12
C ALA A 77 -13.88 18.91 6.28
N GLU A 78 -14.03 19.36 7.53
CA GLU A 78 -13.61 18.58 8.70
C GLU A 78 -14.43 17.30 8.87
N ALA A 79 -15.74 17.36 8.63
CA ALA A 79 -16.60 16.18 8.67
C ALA A 79 -16.25 15.18 7.57
N LEU A 80 -16.00 15.67 6.35
CA LEU A 80 -15.55 14.86 5.21
C LEU A 80 -14.20 14.20 5.51
N PHE A 81 -13.25 14.95 6.08
CA PHE A 81 -11.93 14.43 6.46
C PHE A 81 -12.05 13.37 7.56
N ALA A 82 -12.86 13.63 8.59
CA ALA A 82 -13.12 12.68 9.66
C ALA A 82 -13.69 11.36 9.12
N PHE A 83 -14.74 11.43 8.29
CA PHE A 83 -15.36 10.24 7.71
C PHE A 83 -14.47 9.52 6.70
N SER A 84 -13.67 10.25 5.92
CA SER A 84 -12.70 9.65 4.99
C SER A 84 -11.62 8.87 5.74
N THR A 85 -11.14 9.40 6.87
CA THR A 85 -10.21 8.70 7.76
C THR A 85 -10.86 7.46 8.37
N THR A 86 -12.11 7.57 8.87
CA THR A 86 -12.88 6.42 9.34
C THR A 86 -13.05 5.35 8.26
N THR A 87 -13.34 5.74 7.02
CA THR A 87 -13.47 4.82 5.88
C THR A 87 -12.15 4.12 5.59
N THR A 88 -11.03 4.85 5.66
CA THR A 88 -9.69 4.28 5.48
C THR A 88 -9.39 3.23 6.55
N THR A 89 -9.69 3.52 7.81
CA THR A 89 -9.57 2.57 8.93
C THR A 89 -10.44 1.33 8.73
N PHE A 90 -11.68 1.52 8.30
CA PHE A 90 -12.61 0.41 8.00
C PHE A 90 -12.07 -0.49 6.88
N VAL A 91 -11.56 0.10 5.80
CA VAL A 91 -10.98 -0.63 4.66
C VAL A 91 -9.71 -1.37 5.08
N LEU A 92 -8.81 -0.74 5.84
CA LEU A 92 -7.59 -1.38 6.37
C LEU A 92 -7.93 -2.65 7.15
N HIS A 93 -8.91 -2.58 8.04
CA HIS A 93 -9.35 -3.72 8.83
C HIS A 93 -10.00 -4.81 7.95
N THR A 94 -11.02 -4.46 7.18
CA THR A 94 -11.83 -5.44 6.44
C THR A 94 -11.05 -6.10 5.30
N ALA A 95 -10.31 -5.32 4.51
CA ALA A 95 -9.45 -5.86 3.46
C ALA A 95 -8.27 -6.67 4.03
N GLY A 96 -7.74 -6.28 5.19
CA GLY A 96 -6.73 -7.06 5.91
C GLY A 96 -7.25 -8.43 6.33
N ALA A 97 -8.46 -8.47 6.91
CA ALA A 97 -9.11 -9.72 7.30
C ALA A 97 -9.45 -10.61 6.09
N GLU A 98 -9.91 -10.02 4.98
CA GLU A 98 -10.11 -10.71 3.70
C GLU A 98 -8.79 -11.37 3.22
N CYS A 99 -7.68 -10.61 3.21
CA CYS A 99 -6.37 -11.15 2.82
C CYS A 99 -5.96 -12.34 3.69
N GLU A 100 -6.11 -12.20 5.01
CA GLU A 100 -5.76 -13.27 5.94
C GLU A 100 -6.60 -14.53 5.71
N ALA A 101 -7.91 -14.37 5.47
CA ALA A 101 -8.81 -15.48 5.15
C ALA A 101 -8.42 -16.17 3.84
N THR A 102 -8.09 -15.41 2.79
CA THR A 102 -7.62 -15.95 1.51
C THR A 102 -6.30 -16.71 1.67
N LEU A 103 -5.32 -16.14 2.39
CA LEU A 103 -4.04 -16.81 2.68
C LEU A 103 -4.22 -18.09 3.50
N ARG A 104 -5.14 -18.09 4.48
CA ARG A 104 -5.49 -19.29 5.25
C ARG A 104 -6.15 -20.36 4.38
N SER A 105 -6.98 -19.98 3.42
CA SER A 105 -7.61 -20.92 2.48
C SER A 105 -6.56 -21.60 1.59
N ILE A 106 -5.66 -20.80 1.03
CA ILE A 106 -4.51 -21.24 0.24
C ILE A 106 -3.65 -22.26 0.99
N ARG A 107 -3.40 -22.03 2.29
CA ARG A 107 -2.57 -22.93 3.11
C ARG A 107 -3.20 -24.30 3.37
N ARG A 108 -4.53 -24.40 3.35
CA ARG A 108 -5.27 -25.61 3.78
C ARG A 108 -5.60 -26.58 2.66
N HIS A 109 -5.53 -26.15 1.41
CA HIS A 109 -6.00 -26.92 0.26
C HIS A 109 -4.93 -27.05 -0.82
N ASP A 110 -4.86 -28.20 -1.48
CA ASP A 110 -4.22 -28.32 -2.79
C ASP A 110 -5.13 -27.64 -3.81
N LEU A 111 -4.84 -26.37 -4.08
CA LEU A 111 -5.59 -25.57 -5.05
C LEU A 111 -5.16 -25.92 -6.47
N SER A 112 -6.12 -25.91 -7.39
CA SER A 112 -5.82 -25.89 -8.82
C SER A 112 -5.12 -24.57 -9.20
N ILE A 113 -4.42 -24.57 -10.34
CA ILE A 113 -3.74 -23.39 -10.86
C ILE A 113 -4.70 -22.19 -11.02
N GLU A 114 -5.93 -22.46 -11.48
CA GLU A 114 -6.95 -21.42 -11.68
C GLU A 114 -7.39 -20.80 -10.34
N GLU A 115 -7.61 -21.61 -9.31
CA GLU A 115 -7.96 -21.14 -7.97
C GLU A 115 -6.82 -20.36 -7.31
N THR A 116 -5.57 -20.78 -7.51
CA THR A 116 -4.39 -20.04 -7.05
C THR A 116 -4.33 -18.66 -7.72
N LEU A 117 -4.49 -18.59 -9.05
CA LEU A 117 -4.49 -17.32 -9.78
C LEU A 117 -5.66 -16.41 -9.37
N GLY A 118 -6.83 -16.99 -9.11
CA GLY A 118 -8.00 -16.29 -8.55
C GLY A 118 -7.72 -15.72 -7.17
N SER A 119 -7.08 -16.50 -6.29
CA SER A 119 -6.72 -16.07 -4.94
C SER A 119 -5.66 -14.95 -4.95
N ILE A 120 -4.63 -15.06 -5.79
CA ILE A 120 -3.63 -14.00 -6.00
C ILE A 120 -4.30 -12.72 -6.52
N SER A 121 -5.27 -12.85 -7.43
CA SER A 121 -6.08 -11.72 -7.92
C SER A 121 -6.85 -11.03 -6.81
N ALA A 122 -7.51 -11.80 -5.94
CA ALA A 122 -8.27 -11.28 -4.82
C ALA A 122 -7.36 -10.54 -3.82
N LEU A 123 -6.23 -11.15 -3.45
CA LEU A 123 -5.22 -10.53 -2.58
C LEU A 123 -4.68 -9.22 -3.17
N SER A 124 -4.32 -9.24 -4.45
CA SER A 124 -3.81 -8.06 -5.16
C SER A 124 -4.82 -6.92 -5.14
N LYS A 125 -6.09 -7.21 -5.41
CA LYS A 125 -7.20 -6.24 -5.39
C LYS A 125 -7.44 -5.68 -3.98
N ALA A 126 -7.41 -6.53 -2.95
CA ALA A 126 -7.60 -6.10 -1.57
C ALA A 126 -6.50 -5.11 -1.13
N ILE A 127 -5.23 -5.41 -1.43
CA ILE A 127 -4.11 -4.50 -1.15
C ILE A 127 -4.22 -3.20 -1.96
N CYS A 128 -4.56 -3.27 -3.24
CA CYS A 128 -4.79 -2.07 -4.04
C CYS A 128 -5.94 -1.20 -3.47
N ARG A 129 -7.00 -1.83 -2.94
CA ARG A 129 -8.11 -1.13 -2.27
C ARG A 129 -7.64 -0.40 -1.00
N ILE A 130 -6.77 -1.02 -0.21
CA ILE A 130 -6.14 -0.38 0.97
C ILE A 130 -5.31 0.84 0.56
N LEU A 131 -4.42 0.71 -0.42
CA LEU A 131 -3.58 1.82 -0.86
C LEU A 131 -4.41 2.97 -1.44
N ARG A 132 -5.48 2.66 -2.17
CA ARG A 132 -6.42 3.67 -2.67
C ARG A 132 -7.20 4.37 -1.57
N SER A 133 -7.63 3.67 -0.52
CA SER A 133 -8.36 4.33 0.57
C SER A 133 -7.47 5.33 1.29
N ILE A 134 -6.21 4.97 1.57
CA ILE A 134 -5.20 5.86 2.15
C ILE A 134 -5.03 7.13 1.29
N ARG A 135 -4.86 6.98 -0.03
CA ARG A 135 -4.75 8.11 -0.96
C ARG A 135 -6.03 8.93 -1.07
N GLY A 136 -7.19 8.30 -0.95
CA GLY A 136 -8.50 8.96 -1.03
C GLY A 136 -8.69 10.06 0.01
N VAL A 137 -7.97 10.00 1.14
CA VAL A 137 -7.96 11.05 2.16
C VAL A 137 -7.40 12.37 1.60
N LEU A 138 -6.41 12.31 0.70
CA LEU A 138 -5.80 13.51 0.09
C LEU A 138 -6.78 14.31 -0.77
N VAL A 139 -7.83 13.67 -1.31
CA VAL A 139 -8.89 14.36 -2.07
C VAL A 139 -9.58 15.42 -1.22
N ILE A 140 -9.62 15.22 0.11
CA ILE A 140 -10.19 16.18 1.06
C ILE A 140 -9.09 17.08 1.64
N ILE A 141 -7.98 16.50 2.10
CA ILE A 141 -6.93 17.28 2.79
C ILE A 141 -6.35 18.36 1.86
N VAL A 142 -5.99 18.02 0.62
CA VAL A 142 -5.24 18.94 -0.24
C VAL A 142 -6.05 20.21 -0.57
N PRO A 143 -7.31 20.13 -1.02
CA PRO A 143 -8.09 21.34 -1.33
C PRO A 143 -8.58 22.09 -0.10
N CYS A 144 -8.62 21.46 1.08
CA CYS A 144 -9.13 22.04 2.32
C CYS A 144 -8.05 22.19 3.41
N TRP A 145 -6.78 22.20 3.03
CA TRP A 145 -5.66 22.21 3.96
C TRP A 145 -5.77 23.35 4.97
N ASP A 146 -5.93 24.59 4.50
CA ASP A 146 -6.03 25.76 5.36
C ASP A 146 -7.22 25.68 6.32
N CYS A 147 -8.34 25.09 5.88
CA CYS A 147 -9.51 24.93 6.73
C CYS A 147 -9.28 23.91 7.84
N ILE A 148 -8.67 22.77 7.52
CA ILE A 148 -8.42 21.68 8.47
C ILE A 148 -7.29 22.06 9.43
N TYR A 149 -6.23 22.69 8.92
CA TYR A 149 -5.08 23.13 9.69
C TYR A 149 -5.43 24.26 10.68
N ASN A 150 -6.41 25.10 10.39
CA ASN A 150 -6.90 26.12 11.33
C ASN A 150 -8.09 25.63 12.18
N GLY A 151 -8.52 24.38 12.03
CA GLY A 151 -9.66 23.78 12.71
C GLY A 151 -9.29 22.90 13.92
N PRO A 152 -10.29 22.36 14.64
CA PRO A 152 -10.09 21.40 15.73
C PRO A 152 -9.33 20.14 15.33
N LEU A 153 -9.31 19.76 14.05
CA LEU A 153 -8.55 18.59 13.56
C LEU A 153 -7.08 18.90 13.23
N ARG A 154 -6.59 20.13 13.48
CA ARG A 154 -5.17 20.49 13.30
C ARG A 154 -4.22 19.49 13.96
N PRO A 155 -4.37 19.08 15.23
CA PRO A 155 -3.39 18.19 15.87
C PRO A 155 -3.25 16.83 15.17
N ILE A 156 -4.25 16.43 14.38
CA ILE A 156 -4.25 15.18 13.61
C ILE A 156 -3.50 15.33 12.30
N THR A 157 -3.39 16.54 11.74
CA THR A 157 -2.77 16.83 10.43
C THR A 157 -1.45 17.58 10.52
N ASP A 158 -1.16 18.22 11.65
CA ASP A 158 0.07 18.97 11.88
C ASP A 158 1.28 18.02 11.90
N ARG A 159 2.19 18.24 10.95
CA ARG A 159 3.42 17.45 10.74
C ARG A 159 4.66 18.32 10.64
N GLU A 160 4.59 19.61 10.99
CA GLU A 160 5.72 20.53 10.87
C GLU A 160 6.92 20.15 11.73
N TRP A 161 6.67 19.42 12.82
CA TRP A 161 7.69 18.94 13.73
C TRP A 161 8.45 17.70 13.21
N TRP A 162 8.00 17.08 12.12
CA TRP A 162 8.69 15.90 11.56
C TRP A 162 10.11 16.25 11.13
N PRO A 163 11.11 15.43 11.49
CA PRO A 163 12.49 15.68 11.12
C PRO A 163 12.71 15.47 9.62
N ALA A 164 13.77 16.05 9.08
CA ALA A 164 14.21 15.76 7.73
C ALA A 164 14.49 14.24 7.57
N PRO A 165 14.05 13.60 6.47
CA PRO A 165 14.20 12.17 6.23
C PRO A 165 15.62 11.83 5.76
N VAL A 166 16.61 12.03 6.64
CA VAL A 166 18.02 11.77 6.36
C VAL A 166 18.48 10.56 7.19
N PRO A 167 19.03 9.50 6.57
CA PRO A 167 19.64 8.40 7.30
C PRO A 167 20.96 8.86 7.93
N VAL A 168 21.10 8.66 9.24
CA VAL A 168 22.24 9.11 10.06
C VAL A 168 22.95 7.93 10.71
N THR A 169 22.21 6.92 11.19
CA THR A 169 22.81 5.78 11.90
C THR A 169 23.39 4.75 10.91
N ALA A 170 24.31 3.90 11.39
CA ALA A 170 24.88 2.83 10.58
C ALA A 170 23.81 1.84 10.07
N GLU A 171 22.81 1.55 10.89
CA GLU A 171 21.65 0.71 10.54
C GLU A 171 20.80 1.39 9.45
N GLU A 172 20.46 2.66 9.61
CA GLU A 172 19.70 3.44 8.61
C GLU A 172 20.43 3.49 7.26
N LEU A 173 21.76 3.64 7.27
CA LEU A 173 22.57 3.62 6.07
C LEU A 173 22.59 2.22 5.40
N ASP A 174 22.59 1.15 6.19
CA ASP A 174 22.50 -0.23 5.67
C ASP A 174 21.14 -0.49 5.02
N GLU A 175 20.04 -0.14 5.68
CA GLU A 175 18.68 -0.26 5.13
C GLU A 175 18.54 0.55 3.83
N ASN A 176 19.04 1.78 3.82
CA ASN A 176 19.03 2.63 2.63
C ASN A 176 19.85 2.00 1.47
N ARG A 177 20.98 1.35 1.75
CA ARG A 177 21.76 0.62 0.73
C ARG A 177 21.00 -0.60 0.20
N LYS A 178 20.32 -1.36 1.07
CA LYS A 178 19.48 -2.50 0.66
C LYS A 178 18.36 -2.04 -0.28
N LEU A 179 17.67 -0.95 0.05
CA LEU A 179 16.64 -0.36 -0.81
C LEU A 179 17.23 0.16 -2.13
N GLN A 180 18.38 0.83 -2.11
CA GLN A 180 19.03 1.33 -3.31
C GLN A 180 19.36 0.19 -4.31
N ARG A 181 19.69 -1.00 -3.84
CA ARG A 181 19.96 -2.17 -4.71
C ARG A 181 18.76 -2.57 -5.56
N LEU A 182 17.53 -2.24 -5.15
CA LEU A 182 16.31 -2.56 -5.92
C LEU A 182 16.29 -1.86 -7.30
N GLU A 183 16.97 -0.73 -7.46
CA GLU A 183 17.08 -0.02 -8.73
C GLU A 183 17.71 -0.89 -9.84
N THR A 184 18.50 -1.90 -9.47
CA THR A 184 19.11 -2.86 -10.39
C THR A 184 18.10 -3.78 -11.09
N MET A 185 16.85 -3.84 -10.62
CA MET A 185 15.79 -4.62 -11.27
C MET A 185 15.38 -4.02 -12.63
N TRP A 186 15.37 -2.69 -12.74
CA TRP A 186 14.95 -1.98 -13.96
C TRP A 186 16.06 -1.17 -14.64
N SER A 187 17.23 -1.03 -14.03
CA SER A 187 18.36 -0.27 -14.59
C SER A 187 19.46 -1.16 -15.20
N ARG A 188 19.11 -2.32 -15.76
CA ARG A 188 20.08 -3.26 -16.35
C ARG A 188 20.49 -2.84 -17.76
N HIS A 189 21.78 -2.97 -18.05
CA HIS A 189 22.33 -2.80 -19.40
C HIS A 189 21.66 -3.79 -20.37
N GLY A 190 21.13 -3.30 -21.49
CA GLY A 190 20.51 -4.13 -22.54
C GLY A 190 18.98 -4.29 -22.47
N ARG A 191 18.29 -3.72 -21.47
CA ARG A 191 16.81 -3.65 -21.46
C ARG A 191 16.36 -2.35 -22.14
N ASN A 192 15.38 -2.43 -23.04
CA ASN A 192 14.77 -1.23 -23.61
C ASN A 192 14.13 -0.40 -22.50
N TYR A 193 14.38 0.92 -22.51
CA TYR A 193 13.82 1.83 -21.53
C TYR A 193 12.28 1.77 -21.57
N ASN A 194 11.67 1.53 -20.41
CA ASN A 194 10.23 1.59 -20.23
C ASN A 194 9.89 2.81 -19.36
N TYR A 195 8.86 3.56 -19.72
CA TYR A 195 8.37 4.70 -18.93
C TYR A 195 7.99 4.31 -17.49
N SER A 196 7.59 3.05 -17.24
CA SER A 196 7.34 2.54 -15.89
C SER A 196 8.56 2.61 -14.97
N PHE A 197 9.78 2.63 -15.51
CA PHE A 197 11.02 2.71 -14.72
C PHE A 197 11.16 4.07 -14.02
N HIS A 198 10.67 5.14 -14.63
CA HIS A 198 10.63 6.45 -14.00
C HIS A 198 9.70 6.43 -12.78
N THR A 199 8.50 5.86 -12.94
CA THR A 199 7.53 5.68 -11.87
C THR A 199 8.09 4.84 -10.72
N LEU A 200 8.75 3.71 -11.03
CA LEU A 200 9.40 2.86 -10.03
C LEU A 200 10.55 3.57 -9.30
N ARG A 201 11.37 4.35 -10.01
CA ARG A 201 12.46 5.13 -9.41
C ARG A 201 11.95 6.19 -8.44
N HIS A 202 10.87 6.90 -8.79
CA HIS A 202 10.22 7.85 -7.88
C HIS A 202 9.65 7.14 -6.65
N ALA A 203 8.86 6.09 -6.84
CA ALA A 203 8.31 5.32 -5.72
C ALA A 203 9.41 4.75 -4.79
N LEU A 204 10.54 4.30 -5.35
CA LEU A 204 11.68 3.83 -4.56
C LEU A 204 12.37 4.97 -3.80
N LYS A 205 12.52 6.14 -4.41
CA LYS A 205 13.08 7.32 -3.73
C LYS A 205 12.22 7.69 -2.52
N ASP A 206 10.91 7.83 -2.73
CA ASP A 206 9.98 8.21 -1.67
C ASP A 206 9.93 7.12 -0.57
N LEU A 207 10.09 5.84 -0.93
CA LEU A 207 10.16 4.74 0.04
C LEU A 207 11.40 4.88 0.93
N ARG A 208 12.55 5.22 0.35
CA ARG A 208 13.79 5.45 1.11
C ARG A 208 13.66 6.63 2.06
N GLU A 209 13.00 7.70 1.63
CA GLU A 209 12.68 8.85 2.49
C GLU A 209 11.75 8.46 3.64
N ALA A 210 10.73 7.63 3.39
CA ALA A 210 9.85 7.12 4.44
C ALA A 210 10.58 6.24 5.46
N PHE A 211 11.52 5.39 5.02
CA PHE A 211 12.37 4.61 5.93
C PHE A 211 13.21 5.51 6.85
N ALA A 212 13.85 6.53 6.28
CA ALA A 212 14.61 7.50 7.05
C ALA A 212 13.72 8.26 8.05
N LEU A 213 12.57 8.78 7.60
CA LEU A 213 11.61 9.48 8.47
C LEU A 213 11.17 8.62 9.66
N VAL A 214 10.69 7.41 9.41
CA VAL A 214 10.18 6.50 10.45
C VAL A 214 11.29 6.16 11.43
N SER A 215 12.51 5.90 10.96
CA SER A 215 13.65 5.63 11.85
C SER A 215 13.98 6.83 12.74
N ARG A 216 14.08 8.03 12.16
CA ARG A 216 14.35 9.26 12.90
C ARG A 216 13.31 9.52 13.98
N LEU A 217 12.02 9.36 13.67
CA LEU A 217 10.94 9.52 14.63
C LEU A 217 11.01 8.49 15.77
N ARG A 218 11.39 7.25 15.47
CA ARG A 218 11.60 6.21 16.50
C ARG A 218 12.79 6.51 17.38
N CYS A 219 13.92 6.96 16.81
CA CYS A 219 15.09 7.36 17.58
C CYS A 219 14.76 8.53 18.52
N LEU A 220 14.02 9.53 18.04
CA LEU A 220 13.56 10.65 18.87
C LEU A 220 12.71 10.16 20.04
N ALA A 221 11.74 9.27 19.78
CA ALA A 221 10.90 8.70 20.82
C ALA A 221 11.68 7.87 21.87
N GLN A 222 12.75 7.18 21.47
CA GLN A 222 13.60 6.38 22.36
C GLN A 222 14.59 7.22 23.16
N SER A 223 15.04 8.35 22.61
CA SER A 223 16.08 9.20 23.21
C SER A 223 15.65 9.91 24.51
N GLY A 224 14.35 9.93 24.83
CA GLY A 224 13.86 10.32 26.15
C GLY A 224 14.19 11.75 26.59
N ASP A 225 14.57 12.65 25.67
CA ASP A 225 14.84 14.05 26.02
C ASP A 225 13.55 14.70 26.55
N THR A 226 13.52 14.93 27.87
CA THR A 226 12.33 15.36 28.62
C THR A 226 11.81 16.73 28.19
N ARG A 227 12.59 17.49 27.41
CA ARG A 227 12.19 18.77 26.82
C ARG A 227 11.35 18.62 25.55
N CYS A 228 11.44 17.47 24.86
CA CYS A 228 10.77 17.19 23.59
C CYS A 228 10.33 15.71 23.50
N ALA A 229 9.78 15.16 24.58
CA ALA A 229 9.25 13.80 24.59
C ALA A 229 7.99 13.71 23.71
N THR A 230 8.18 13.54 22.40
CA THR A 230 7.13 13.15 21.46
C THR A 230 7.14 11.64 21.36
N SER A 231 6.00 11.00 21.62
CA SER A 231 5.86 9.58 21.31
C SER A 231 6.04 9.36 19.81
N PHE A 232 6.45 8.15 19.43
CA PHE A 232 6.60 7.80 18.01
C PHE A 232 5.26 7.99 17.29
N ASP A 233 5.21 8.98 16.39
CA ASP A 233 4.06 9.19 15.52
C ASP A 233 4.03 8.08 14.46
N TRP A 234 3.27 7.04 14.78
CA TRP A 234 3.10 5.87 13.92
C TRP A 234 2.44 6.21 12.59
N THR A 235 1.75 7.35 12.45
CA THR A 235 1.14 7.75 11.17
C THR A 235 2.18 8.07 10.10
N SER A 236 3.44 8.28 10.48
CA SER A 236 4.58 8.45 9.57
C SER A 236 4.78 7.28 8.60
N VAL A 237 4.33 6.07 8.94
CA VAL A 237 4.38 4.93 8.00
C VAL A 237 3.49 5.15 6.78
N PHE A 238 2.45 5.99 6.87
CA PHE A 238 1.61 6.34 5.73
C PHE A 238 2.19 7.42 4.83
N SER A 239 3.34 8.01 5.17
CA SER A 239 4.00 9.05 4.35
C SER A 239 4.31 8.58 2.92
N TRP A 240 4.64 7.30 2.75
CA TRP A 240 4.88 6.70 1.43
C TRP A 240 3.61 6.39 0.63
N PRO A 241 2.64 5.59 1.13
CA PRO A 241 1.46 5.20 0.34
C PRO A 241 0.61 6.40 -0.12
N VAL A 242 0.60 7.51 0.63
CA VAL A 242 -0.11 8.73 0.21
C VAL A 242 0.54 9.41 -1.02
N GLN A 243 1.85 9.22 -1.23
CA GLN A 243 2.61 9.83 -2.33
C GLN A 243 2.66 8.98 -3.61
N LEU A 244 2.26 7.71 -3.54
CA LEU A 244 2.26 6.82 -4.71
C LEU A 244 1.49 7.47 -5.87
N SER A 245 1.99 7.36 -7.10
CA SER A 245 1.32 7.94 -8.27
C SER A 245 0.20 7.05 -8.79
N LEU A 246 -0.70 7.55 -9.66
CA LEU A 246 -1.74 6.69 -10.25
C LEU A 246 -1.14 5.63 -11.18
N GLU A 247 -0.04 5.96 -11.83
CA GLU A 247 0.75 5.07 -12.68
C GLU A 247 1.36 3.93 -11.86
N PHE A 248 1.87 4.20 -10.64
CA PHE A 248 2.35 3.15 -9.76
C PHE A 248 1.23 2.20 -9.34
N MET A 249 0.03 2.74 -9.05
CA MET A 249 -1.13 1.92 -8.74
C MET A 249 -1.52 1.01 -9.92
N ALA A 250 -1.44 1.51 -11.16
CA ALA A 250 -1.67 0.70 -12.34
C ALA A 250 -0.66 -0.45 -12.47
N LEU A 251 0.62 -0.22 -12.12
CA LEU A 251 1.64 -1.29 -12.09
C LEU A 251 1.29 -2.39 -11.07
N LEU A 252 0.78 -2.02 -9.90
CA LEU A 252 0.33 -2.99 -8.89
C LEU A 252 -0.85 -3.84 -9.38
N GLU A 253 -1.83 -3.21 -10.04
CA GLU A 253 -3.00 -3.90 -10.60
C GLU A 253 -2.63 -4.84 -11.74
N GLN A 254 -1.65 -4.44 -12.55
CA GLN A 254 -1.05 -5.28 -13.58
C GLN A 254 -0.11 -6.35 -13.01
N ARG A 255 0.05 -6.40 -11.67
CA ARG A 255 0.93 -7.34 -10.96
C ARG A 255 2.38 -7.31 -11.45
N CYS A 256 2.85 -6.11 -11.80
CA CYS A 256 4.26 -5.88 -12.13
C CYS A 256 5.13 -6.25 -10.93
N MET A 257 6.06 -7.17 -11.15
CA MET A 257 6.94 -7.71 -10.11
C MET A 257 7.68 -6.61 -9.36
N GLU A 258 8.27 -5.66 -10.08
CA GLU A 258 9.05 -4.56 -9.52
C GLU A 258 8.23 -3.72 -8.53
N ALA A 259 6.96 -3.46 -8.82
CA ALA A 259 6.06 -2.71 -7.93
C ALA A 259 5.72 -3.51 -6.67
N TRP A 260 5.47 -4.82 -6.80
CA TRP A 260 5.18 -5.70 -5.67
C TRP A 260 6.38 -5.93 -4.76
N VAL A 261 7.60 -5.91 -5.30
CA VAL A 261 8.83 -5.91 -4.49
C VAL A 261 8.90 -4.66 -3.61
N LEU A 262 8.56 -3.47 -4.13
CA LEU A 262 8.50 -2.26 -3.30
C LEU A 262 7.44 -2.34 -2.19
N ILE A 263 6.27 -2.93 -2.48
CA ILE A 263 5.23 -3.19 -1.47
C ILE A 263 5.72 -4.12 -0.35
N ALA A 264 6.46 -5.17 -0.69
CA ALA A 264 7.06 -6.07 0.31
C ALA A 264 8.01 -5.32 1.24
N HIS A 265 8.85 -4.44 0.69
CA HIS A 265 9.79 -3.63 1.50
C HIS A 265 9.07 -2.60 2.36
N TYR A 266 8.02 -1.97 1.84
CA TYR A 266 7.16 -1.07 2.62
C TYR A 266 6.55 -1.77 3.85
N ALA A 267 6.25 -3.07 3.76
CA ALA A 267 5.70 -3.82 4.88
C ALA A 267 6.60 -3.83 6.14
N ILE A 268 7.92 -3.65 5.99
CA ILE A 268 8.85 -3.50 7.13
C ILE A 268 8.50 -2.24 7.95
N LEU A 269 8.07 -1.16 7.32
CA LEU A 269 7.65 0.05 8.05
C LEU A 269 6.38 -0.21 8.86
N LEU A 270 5.42 -0.93 8.28
CA LEU A 270 4.19 -1.31 8.98
C LEU A 270 4.46 -2.23 10.17
N SER A 271 5.41 -3.17 10.07
CA SER A 271 5.74 -4.08 11.18
C SER A 271 6.38 -3.38 12.38
N ARG A 272 6.85 -2.13 12.22
CA ARG A 272 7.40 -1.31 13.32
C ARG A 272 6.31 -0.69 14.19
N VAL A 273 5.06 -0.69 13.74
CA VAL A 273 3.91 -0.16 14.48
C VAL A 273 3.28 -1.28 15.30
N THR A 274 3.09 -1.05 16.60
CA THR A 274 2.44 -1.98 17.51
C THR A 274 1.26 -1.30 18.21
N GLY A 275 0.27 -2.09 18.64
CA GLY A 275 -0.90 -1.59 19.38
C GLY A 275 -1.96 -0.87 18.54
N VAL A 276 -1.85 -0.88 17.20
CA VAL A 276 -2.85 -0.31 16.29
C VAL A 276 -3.66 -1.44 15.64
N MET A 277 -4.82 -1.70 16.22
CA MET A 277 -5.66 -2.87 15.92
C MET A 277 -5.95 -3.10 14.42
N TRP A 278 -6.12 -2.06 13.62
CA TRP A 278 -6.49 -2.17 12.20
C TRP A 278 -5.28 -2.32 11.27
N LEU A 279 -4.06 -2.36 11.84
CA LEU A 279 -2.83 -2.67 11.12
C LEU A 279 -2.30 -4.08 11.44
N ASP A 280 -2.91 -4.77 12.40
CA ASP A 280 -2.53 -6.13 12.79
C ASP A 280 -2.51 -7.06 11.56
N GLY A 281 -1.40 -7.79 11.40
CA GLY A 281 -1.23 -8.76 10.29
C GLY A 281 -1.02 -8.15 8.90
N LEU A 282 -1.19 -6.83 8.71
CA LEU A 282 -1.10 -6.20 7.39
C LEU A 282 0.28 -6.36 6.76
N ALA A 283 1.35 -6.20 7.54
CA ALA A 283 2.72 -6.40 7.04
C ALA A 283 2.93 -7.81 6.46
N ALA A 284 2.47 -8.84 7.17
CA ALA A 284 2.53 -10.23 6.70
C ALA A 284 1.67 -10.44 5.45
N ASN A 285 0.48 -9.85 5.39
CA ASN A 285 -0.39 -9.91 4.20
C ASN A 285 0.28 -9.30 2.96
N LEU A 286 0.96 -8.15 3.11
CA LEU A 286 1.69 -7.51 2.02
C LEU A 286 2.84 -8.38 1.51
N ILE A 287 3.67 -8.92 2.42
CA ILE A 287 4.83 -9.75 2.06
C ILE A 287 4.37 -11.06 1.43
N ALA A 288 3.37 -11.74 2.00
CA ALA A 288 2.81 -12.97 1.47
C ALA A 288 2.26 -12.78 0.06
N THR A 289 1.48 -11.71 -0.14
CA THR A 289 0.91 -11.42 -1.46
C THR A 289 2.00 -11.07 -2.46
N ALA A 290 2.99 -10.25 -2.08
CA ALA A 290 4.12 -9.95 -2.95
C ALA A 290 4.89 -11.22 -3.34
N ALA A 291 5.21 -12.09 -2.39
CA ALA A 291 5.90 -13.35 -2.64
C ALA A 291 5.12 -14.28 -3.59
N LEU A 292 3.78 -14.34 -3.46
CA LEU A 292 2.91 -15.06 -4.38
C LEU A 292 2.86 -14.43 -5.78
N VAL A 293 2.81 -13.10 -5.87
CA VAL A 293 2.74 -12.38 -7.15
C VAL A 293 4.04 -12.52 -7.95
N ILE A 294 5.20 -12.42 -7.29
CA ILE A 294 6.49 -12.48 -7.98
C ILE A 294 6.96 -13.90 -8.29
N GLY A 295 6.39 -14.91 -7.62
CA GLY A 295 6.76 -16.33 -7.77
C GLY A 295 8.04 -16.72 -7.04
N GLU A 296 8.21 -18.03 -6.81
CA GLU A 296 9.28 -18.58 -5.96
C GLU A 296 10.68 -18.23 -6.47
N ASP A 297 10.87 -18.26 -7.79
CA ASP A 297 12.15 -17.96 -8.46
C ASP A 297 12.69 -16.56 -8.15
N ASN A 298 11.82 -15.66 -7.70
CA ASN A 298 12.13 -14.26 -7.43
C ASN A 298 12.17 -13.91 -5.94
N TRP A 299 12.04 -14.89 -5.04
CA TRP A 299 11.96 -14.63 -3.59
C TRP A 299 13.20 -13.98 -2.99
N ALA A 300 14.36 -14.08 -3.65
CA ALA A 300 15.57 -13.35 -3.25
C ALA A 300 15.32 -11.82 -3.15
N TRP A 301 14.35 -11.27 -3.90
CA TRP A 301 13.98 -9.86 -3.81
C TRP A 301 13.14 -9.52 -2.58
N VAL A 302 12.50 -10.49 -1.92
CA VAL A 302 11.63 -10.25 -0.75
C VAL A 302 12.10 -10.98 0.51
N GLU A 303 13.29 -11.61 0.45
CA GLU A 303 13.92 -12.31 1.57
C GLU A 303 14.21 -11.38 2.75
N TRP A 304 14.75 -10.18 2.50
CA TRP A 304 15.01 -9.21 3.56
C TRP A 304 13.72 -8.78 4.28
N PRO A 305 12.65 -8.32 3.59
CA PRO A 305 11.37 -8.08 4.22
C PRO A 305 10.83 -9.26 5.02
N ALA A 306 10.86 -10.47 4.46
CA ALA A 306 10.38 -11.66 5.14
C ALA A 306 11.15 -11.93 6.44
N THR A 307 12.47 -11.84 6.40
CA THR A 307 13.33 -12.04 7.59
C THR A 307 13.13 -10.93 8.62
N ALA A 308 13.06 -9.67 8.18
CA ALA A 308 12.86 -8.52 9.05
C ALA A 308 11.51 -8.56 9.79
N THR A 309 10.49 -9.21 9.22
CA THR A 309 9.18 -9.41 9.85
C THR A 309 8.98 -10.79 10.46
N ASN A 310 10.04 -11.62 10.56
CA ASN A 310 9.98 -13.02 11.02
C ASN A 310 8.92 -13.87 10.28
N MET A 311 8.77 -13.64 8.97
CA MET A 311 7.87 -14.38 8.10
C MET A 311 8.63 -15.48 7.37
N ASP A 312 8.23 -16.72 7.57
CA ASP A 312 8.70 -17.86 6.79
C ASP A 312 7.96 -17.91 5.46
N LEU A 313 8.64 -17.84 4.32
CA LEU A 313 7.99 -17.94 2.99
C LEU A 313 7.73 -19.38 2.56
N THR A 314 8.33 -20.38 3.21
CA THR A 314 8.30 -21.77 2.72
C THR A 314 6.89 -22.35 2.62
N PHE A 315 5.95 -21.87 3.44
CA PHE A 315 4.54 -22.28 3.36
C PHE A 315 3.85 -21.90 2.05
N LEU A 316 4.46 -21.02 1.23
CA LEU A 316 3.95 -20.59 -0.07
C LEU A 316 4.54 -21.40 -1.25
N ARG A 317 5.54 -22.26 -1.04
CA ARG A 317 6.32 -22.91 -2.12
C ARG A 317 5.48 -23.75 -3.08
N ASN A 318 4.48 -24.45 -2.56
CA ASN A 318 3.65 -25.33 -3.39
C ASN A 318 2.72 -24.57 -4.36
N LEU A 319 2.65 -23.24 -4.24
CA LEU A 319 1.68 -22.38 -4.91
C LEU A 319 2.34 -21.31 -5.80
N ALA A 320 3.65 -21.15 -5.67
CA ALA A 320 4.42 -20.11 -6.35
C ALA A 320 5.17 -20.62 -7.60
N LYS A 321 4.89 -21.87 -8.04
CA LYS A 321 5.44 -22.45 -9.27
C LYS A 321 4.80 -21.79 -10.50
N PRO A 322 5.59 -21.17 -11.40
CA PRO A 322 5.11 -20.80 -12.72
C PRO A 322 4.92 -22.05 -13.60
N SER A 323 4.05 -21.97 -14.61
CA SER A 323 3.93 -23.02 -15.62
C SER A 323 5.25 -23.25 -16.37
N PRO A 324 5.52 -24.47 -16.86
CA PRO A 324 6.53 -24.66 -17.89
C PRO A 324 6.10 -23.88 -19.13
N GLN A 325 6.88 -22.87 -19.51
CA GLN A 325 6.72 -22.21 -20.80
C GLN A 325 6.74 -23.27 -21.89
N THR A 326 5.67 -23.31 -22.69
CA THR A 326 5.63 -24.08 -23.92
C THR A 326 6.69 -23.48 -24.84
N HIS A 327 7.87 -24.09 -24.87
CA HIS A 327 8.81 -23.92 -25.98
C HIS A 327 8.14 -24.51 -27.23
N THR A 328 7.22 -23.77 -27.84
CA THR A 328 6.90 -23.98 -29.24
C THR A 328 8.04 -23.33 -30.01
N SER A 329 9.07 -24.12 -30.32
CA SER A 329 10.07 -23.73 -31.30
C SER A 329 9.32 -23.42 -32.60
N MET A 330 9.23 -22.13 -32.95
CA MET A 330 8.96 -21.76 -34.33
C MET A 330 10.19 -22.21 -35.11
N ARG A 331 10.09 -23.39 -35.72
CA ARG A 331 10.99 -23.83 -36.77
C ARG A 331 11.02 -22.72 -37.81
N GLU A 332 12.20 -22.14 -37.99
CA GLU A 332 12.55 -21.39 -39.18
C GLU A 332 12.30 -22.29 -40.39
N THR A 333 11.22 -22.03 -41.11
CA THR A 333 11.07 -22.47 -42.50
C THR A 333 11.88 -21.50 -43.35
N THR A 334 13.08 -21.93 -43.71
CA THR A 334 13.92 -21.38 -44.76
C THR A 334 13.11 -21.34 -46.05
N ALA A 335 12.63 -20.17 -46.45
CA ALA A 335 12.16 -19.91 -47.81
C ALA A 335 13.31 -19.23 -48.56
N GLU A 336 13.85 -19.96 -49.53
CA GLU A 336 14.85 -19.51 -50.49
C GLU A 336 14.41 -18.18 -51.15
N ARG A 337 15.26 -17.16 -51.05
CA ARG A 337 15.20 -16.00 -51.95
C ARG A 337 16.02 -16.33 -53.20
N PRO A 338 15.49 -16.13 -54.42
CA PRO A 338 16.30 -16.22 -55.62
C PRO A 338 17.29 -15.04 -55.66
N THR A 339 18.54 -15.36 -55.94
CA THR A 339 19.61 -14.44 -56.27
C THR A 339 19.32 -13.73 -57.60
N GLU A 340 18.93 -12.47 -57.57
CA GLU A 340 19.05 -11.58 -58.72
C GLU A 340 20.49 -11.09 -58.82
N SER A 341 21.20 -11.62 -59.82
CA SER A 341 22.53 -11.17 -60.24
C SER A 341 22.43 -9.81 -60.92
N LEU A 342 22.99 -8.80 -60.28
CA LEU A 342 23.37 -7.53 -60.90
C LEU A 342 24.46 -7.79 -61.96
N GLN A 343 24.10 -7.64 -63.24
CA GLN A 343 25.06 -7.36 -64.30
C GLN A 343 24.83 -5.93 -64.78
N ALA A 344 25.84 -5.09 -64.54
CA ALA A 344 25.93 -3.74 -65.07
C ALA A 344 26.70 -3.76 -66.40
N ASP A 345 26.21 -2.90 -67.30
CA ASP A 345 26.87 -2.19 -68.40
C ASP A 345 27.47 -2.94 -69.59
N SER A 346 26.92 -2.65 -70.78
CA SER A 346 27.62 -1.77 -71.73
C SER A 346 26.74 -1.33 -72.90
N ASP A 347 26.81 -0.02 -73.16
CA ASP A 347 26.57 0.74 -74.38
C ASP A 347 26.26 -0.02 -75.69
N SER A 348 25.25 0.45 -76.44
CA SER A 348 25.54 1.28 -77.63
C SER A 348 24.29 1.93 -78.24
N SER A 349 24.43 3.23 -78.45
CA SER A 349 23.79 4.11 -79.42
C SER A 349 23.31 3.49 -80.75
N ARG A 350 22.12 3.89 -81.22
CA ARG A 350 21.88 4.70 -82.45
C ARG A 350 20.48 4.48 -83.06
N SER A 351 19.91 5.62 -83.50
CA SER A 351 18.87 5.85 -84.52
C SER A 351 17.42 5.80 -84.06
#